data_AF-A0A1E4I5X3-F1
#
_entry.id   AF-A0A1E4I5X3-F1
#
_cell.length_a   1.000
_cell.length_b   1.000
_cell.length_c   1.000
_cell.angle_alpha   90.00
_cell.angle_beta   90.00
_cell.angle_gamma   90.00
#
_symmetry.space_group_name_H-M   'P 1'
#
loop_
_entity.id
_entity.type
_entity.pdbx_description
1 polymer ?
#
loop_
_entity_poly.entity_id
_entity_poly.type
_entity_poly.pdbx_seq_one_letter_code
_entity_poly.pdbx_strand_id
1 'polypeptide(L)'
;MQENEPNPHRQLGRGMAFVASLLMLGLFYLYFENSLQARDRPNRGLQLAPGAELVLKRSGNGHYVFPGAINGRPVSFLLDTGATLVAVPAHLAGELGLEAGAYQQSMTANGAVTTRVTRIGALAFGPFVLRNVPASLNPGMAEDQVLLGMSVLKHLEFTQRGDTLVLRPLAGG
;
A
#
# COMPACT_ATOMS: atom_id res chain seq x y z
N MET A 1 -3.13 65.76 -32.28
CA MET A 1 -3.64 64.41 -31.96
C MET A 1 -2.40 63.54 -31.78
N GLN A 2 -2.11 63.07 -30.57
CA GLN A 2 -0.89 62.29 -30.28
C GLN A 2 -1.15 60.81 -30.59
N GLU A 3 -0.37 60.26 -31.51
CA GLU A 3 -0.36 58.84 -31.90
C GLU A 3 0.28 58.01 -30.78
N ASN A 4 -0.46 57.02 -30.26
CA ASN A 4 0.07 56.05 -29.32
C ASN A 4 0.88 54.98 -30.09
N GLU A 5 2.20 55.12 -30.09
CA GLU A 5 3.12 54.09 -30.59
C GLU A 5 2.94 52.77 -29.79
N PRO A 6 2.74 51.61 -30.46
CA PRO A 6 2.54 50.34 -29.79
C PRO A 6 3.85 49.84 -29.19
N ASN A 7 4.00 49.93 -27.87
CA ASN A 7 5.19 49.54 -27.13
C ASN A 7 5.52 48.03 -27.31
N PRO A 8 6.62 47.66 -28.01
CA PRO A 8 6.95 46.27 -28.37
C PRO A 8 7.41 45.43 -27.17
N HIS A 9 7.78 46.05 -26.05
CA HIS A 9 8.25 45.34 -24.85
C HIS A 9 7.13 44.59 -24.10
N ARG A 10 5.85 44.86 -24.41
CA ARG A 10 4.70 44.25 -23.72
C ARG A 10 4.40 42.82 -24.19
N GLN A 11 4.83 42.44 -25.40
CA GLN A 11 4.55 41.12 -25.98
C GLN A 11 5.57 40.06 -25.50
N LEU A 12 6.83 40.44 -25.33
CA LEU A 12 7.91 39.55 -24.87
C LEU A 12 7.70 39.12 -23.40
N GLY A 13 7.26 40.05 -22.54
CA GLY A 13 6.98 39.76 -21.13
C GLY A 13 5.79 38.83 -20.89
N ARG A 14 4.78 38.84 -21.78
CA ARG A 14 3.60 37.95 -21.66
C ARG A 14 3.94 36.50 -22.01
N GLY A 15 4.80 36.28 -23.02
CA GLY A 15 5.30 34.95 -23.34
C GLY A 15 6.16 34.38 -22.20
N MET A 16 7.07 35.18 -21.66
CA MET A 16 7.90 34.78 -20.51
C MET A 16 7.06 34.50 -19.26
N ALA A 17 6.05 35.33 -18.98
CA ALA A 17 5.12 35.10 -17.86
C ALA A 17 4.34 33.79 -18.04
N PHE A 18 3.88 33.47 -19.25
CA PHE A 18 3.18 32.21 -19.53
C PHE A 18 4.09 30.99 -19.31
N VAL A 19 5.33 31.04 -19.81
CA VAL A 19 6.33 29.97 -19.58
C VAL A 19 6.65 29.84 -18.09
N ALA A 20 6.84 30.95 -17.38
CA ALA A 20 7.07 30.93 -15.94
C ALA A 20 5.88 30.35 -15.16
N SER A 21 4.65 30.68 -15.55
CA SER A 21 3.44 30.11 -14.95
C SER A 21 3.31 28.61 -15.22
N LEU A 22 3.65 28.13 -16.42
CA LEU A 22 3.66 26.70 -16.74
C LEU A 22 4.74 25.95 -15.94
N LEU A 23 5.95 26.52 -15.82
CA LEU A 23 7.01 25.96 -14.99
C LEU A 23 6.62 25.92 -13.51
N MET A 24 6.03 26.99 -13.00
CA MET A 24 5.53 27.08 -11.63
C MET A 24 4.41 26.06 -11.36
N LEU A 25 3.46 25.92 -12.28
CA LEU A 25 2.38 24.94 -12.17
C LEU A 25 2.93 23.51 -12.22
N GLY A 26 3.90 23.23 -13.10
CA GLY A 26 4.58 21.93 -13.15
C GLY A 26 5.34 21.61 -11.86
N LEU A 27 6.08 22.58 -11.31
CA LEU A 27 6.75 22.43 -10.01
C LEU A 27 5.77 22.22 -8.87
N PHE A 28 4.65 22.96 -8.86
CA PHE A 28 3.60 22.80 -7.86
C PHE A 28 2.94 21.43 -7.96
N TYR A 29 2.66 20.95 -9.18
CA TYR A 29 2.12 19.61 -9.43
C TYR A 29 3.04 18.52 -8.88
N LEU A 30 4.34 18.57 -9.22
CA LEU A 30 5.34 17.63 -8.73
C LEU A 30 5.47 17.66 -7.19
N TYR A 31 5.45 18.86 -6.59
CA TYR A 31 5.49 19.03 -5.14
C TYR A 31 4.26 18.44 -4.46
N PHE A 32 3.07 18.73 -4.98
CA PHE A 32 1.80 18.29 -4.41
C PHE A 32 1.63 16.78 -4.50
N GLU A 33 1.98 16.16 -5.63
CA GLU A 33 1.99 14.70 -5.77
C GLU A 33 2.90 14.02 -4.74
N ASN A 34 4.12 14.54 -4.56
CA ASN A 34 5.07 13.97 -3.61
C ASN A 34 4.57 14.10 -2.16
N SER A 35 3.92 15.22 -1.82
CA SER A 35 3.40 15.45 -0.46
C SER A 35 2.18 14.58 -0.15
N LEU A 36 1.33 14.29 -1.13
CA LEU A 36 0.20 13.35 -0.96
C LEU A 36 0.70 11.92 -0.76
N GLN A 37 1.64 11.46 -1.58
CA GLN A 37 2.19 10.10 -1.48
C GLN A 37 2.86 9.83 -0.13
N ALA A 38 3.54 10.83 0.44
CA ALA A 38 4.17 10.70 1.77
C ALA A 38 3.14 10.54 2.90
N ARG A 39 1.96 11.14 2.77
CA ARG A 39 0.86 10.99 3.74
C ARG A 39 0.17 9.62 3.62
N ASP A 40 0.03 9.11 2.41
CA ASP A 40 -0.71 7.86 2.16
C ASP A 40 0.13 6.60 2.37
N ARG A 41 1.47 6.70 2.34
CA ARG A 41 2.37 5.55 2.56
C ARG A 41 3.47 5.86 3.59
N PRO A 42 3.11 6.14 4.86
CA PRO A 42 4.08 6.53 5.89
C PRO A 42 5.07 5.42 6.27
N ASN A 43 4.80 4.17 5.90
CA ASN A 43 5.61 2.99 6.23
C ASN A 43 6.50 2.50 5.08
N ARG A 44 6.58 3.24 3.95
CA ARG A 44 7.34 2.79 2.77
C ARG A 44 8.84 2.56 3.04
N GLY A 45 9.40 3.28 4.00
CA GLY A 45 10.81 3.15 4.42
C GLY A 45 11.07 2.04 5.45
N LEU A 46 10.06 1.30 5.89
CA LEU A 46 10.26 0.17 6.79
C LEU A 46 11.02 -0.93 6.05
N GLN A 47 12.29 -1.10 6.43
CA GLN A 47 13.08 -2.23 5.98
C GLN A 47 12.71 -3.47 6.81
N LEU A 48 12.92 -4.65 6.22
CA LEU A 48 12.90 -5.93 6.94
C LEU A 48 14.13 -5.97 7.87
N ALA A 49 14.10 -5.21 8.95
CA ALA A 49 15.19 -5.09 9.90
C ALA A 49 15.05 -6.17 10.99
N PRO A 50 16.17 -6.75 11.47
CA PRO A 50 16.17 -7.58 12.67
C PRO A 50 15.65 -6.78 13.86
N GLY A 51 14.63 -7.29 14.55
CA GLY A 51 14.01 -6.65 15.69
C GLY A 51 12.94 -7.56 16.32
N ALA A 52 12.41 -7.16 17.47
CA ALA A 52 11.35 -7.90 18.15
C ALA A 52 9.94 -7.36 17.84
N GLU A 53 9.84 -6.20 17.18
CA GLU A 53 8.56 -5.54 16.94
C GLU A 53 8.54 -4.81 15.59
N LEU A 54 7.34 -4.65 15.03
CA LEU A 54 7.07 -3.84 13.85
C LEU A 54 6.19 -2.66 14.26
N VAL A 55 6.69 -1.44 14.04
CA VAL A 55 5.97 -0.20 14.35
C VAL A 55 5.39 0.37 13.05
N LEU A 56 4.08 0.45 12.98
CA LEU A 56 3.32 0.94 11.83
C LEU A 56 2.67 2.28 12.16
N LYS A 57 2.83 3.25 11.27
CA LYS A 57 2.05 4.50 11.29
C LYS A 57 0.80 4.34 10.44
N ARG A 58 -0.31 4.87 10.93
CA ARG A 58 -1.57 4.96 10.18
C ARG A 58 -1.38 5.91 9.00
N SER A 59 -1.82 5.49 7.82
CA SER A 59 -1.81 6.33 6.61
C SER A 59 -2.94 7.36 6.62
N GLY A 60 -2.89 8.32 5.70
CA GLY A 60 -3.91 9.36 5.55
C GLY A 60 -5.34 8.84 5.37
N ASN A 61 -5.50 7.62 4.82
CA ASN A 61 -6.81 6.98 4.63
C ASN A 61 -7.31 6.20 5.86
N GLY A 62 -6.53 6.16 6.95
CA GLY A 62 -6.92 5.49 8.18
C GLY A 62 -6.48 4.02 8.31
N HIS A 63 -5.87 3.44 7.26
CA HIS A 63 -5.39 2.06 7.25
C HIS A 63 -3.87 1.97 7.52
N TYR A 64 -3.40 0.78 7.89
CA TYR A 64 -1.97 0.48 8.00
C TYR A 64 -1.52 -0.26 6.75
N VAL A 65 -0.79 0.44 5.89
CA VAL A 65 -0.18 -0.13 4.67
C VAL A 65 1.32 -0.20 4.87
N PHE A 66 1.95 -1.33 4.59
CA PHE A 66 3.38 -1.54 4.83
C PHE A 66 3.99 -2.58 3.88
N PRO A 67 5.30 -2.50 3.60
CA PRO A 67 5.96 -3.44 2.70
C PRO A 67 6.17 -4.81 3.35
N GLY A 68 6.25 -5.84 2.50
CA GLY A 68 6.71 -7.17 2.89
C GLY A 68 7.00 -8.02 1.66
N ALA A 69 7.02 -9.34 1.82
CA ALA A 69 7.31 -10.28 0.75
C ALA A 69 6.48 -11.56 0.86
N ILE A 70 6.09 -12.10 -0.29
CA ILE A 70 5.50 -13.43 -0.44
C ILE A 70 6.42 -14.24 -1.34
N ASN A 71 6.87 -15.40 -0.86
CA ASN A 71 7.80 -16.28 -1.57
C ASN A 71 9.05 -15.54 -2.08
N GLY A 72 9.54 -14.56 -1.30
CA GLY A 72 10.70 -13.73 -1.65
C GLY A 72 10.42 -12.57 -2.62
N ARG A 73 9.17 -12.41 -3.07
CA ARG A 73 8.77 -11.35 -4.01
C ARG A 73 8.07 -10.20 -3.25
N PRO A 74 8.44 -8.93 -3.51
CA PRO A 74 7.96 -7.80 -2.74
C PRO A 74 6.47 -7.56 -2.95
N VAL A 75 5.75 -7.26 -1.88
CA VAL A 75 4.32 -6.93 -1.89
C VAL A 75 4.02 -5.78 -0.93
N SER A 76 2.87 -5.14 -1.11
CA SER A 76 2.32 -4.18 -0.16
C SER A 76 1.20 -4.85 0.64
N PHE A 77 1.33 -4.90 1.96
CA PHE A 77 0.29 -5.41 2.84
C PHE A 77 -0.62 -4.27 3.32
N LEU A 78 -1.91 -4.55 3.40
CA LEU A 78 -2.88 -3.77 4.15
C LEU A 78 -3.37 -4.60 5.34
N LEU A 79 -3.24 -4.06 6.55
CA LEU A 79 -3.67 -4.74 7.76
C LEU A 79 -5.20 -4.80 7.81
N ASP A 80 -5.77 -6.01 7.85
CA ASP A 80 -7.22 -6.21 7.86
C ASP A 80 -7.63 -7.26 8.91
N THR A 81 -8.10 -6.79 10.07
CA THR A 81 -8.59 -7.66 11.15
C THR A 81 -9.94 -8.33 10.82
N GLY A 82 -10.65 -7.85 9.80
CA GLY A 82 -11.92 -8.43 9.35
C GLY A 82 -11.74 -9.63 8.42
N ALA A 83 -10.58 -9.77 7.78
CA ALA A 83 -10.28 -10.89 6.91
C ALA A 83 -9.87 -12.15 7.69
N THR A 84 -10.51 -13.29 7.42
CA THR A 84 -10.14 -14.57 8.05
C THR A 84 -8.80 -15.11 7.55
N LEU A 85 -8.56 -15.01 6.24
CA LEU A 85 -7.33 -15.47 5.56
C LEU A 85 -6.53 -14.28 5.05
N VAL A 86 -5.25 -14.50 4.73
CA VAL A 86 -4.52 -13.56 3.86
C VAL A 86 -5.20 -13.57 2.49
N ALA A 87 -5.70 -12.42 2.04
CA ALA A 87 -6.33 -12.30 0.72
C ALA A 87 -5.35 -11.68 -0.27
N VAL A 88 -5.01 -12.43 -1.31
CA VAL A 88 -4.08 -12.03 -2.36
C VAL A 88 -4.90 -11.76 -3.63
N PRO A 89 -4.65 -10.65 -4.36
CA PRO A 89 -5.27 -10.44 -5.66
C PRO A 89 -4.97 -11.61 -6.61
N ALA A 90 -6.00 -12.15 -7.26
CA ALA A 90 -5.84 -13.35 -8.08
C ALA A 90 -4.87 -13.16 -9.26
N HIS A 91 -4.75 -11.95 -9.80
CA HIS A 91 -3.81 -11.63 -10.88
C HIS A 91 -2.34 -11.70 -10.45
N LEU A 92 -2.04 -11.52 -9.16
CA LEU A 92 -0.68 -11.65 -8.63
C LEU A 92 -0.28 -13.10 -8.36
N ALA A 93 -1.17 -14.08 -8.48
CA ALA A 93 -0.89 -15.47 -8.09
C ALA A 93 0.34 -16.05 -8.81
N GLY A 94 0.43 -15.90 -10.13
CA GLY A 94 1.59 -16.38 -10.90
C GLY A 94 2.88 -15.63 -10.54
N GLU A 95 2.77 -14.31 -10.43
CA GLU A 95 3.86 -13.44 -9.99
C GLU A 95 4.26 -13.65 -8.54
N LEU A 96 3.51 -14.38 -7.71
CA LEU A 96 3.87 -14.72 -6.34
C LEU A 96 4.18 -16.20 -6.15
N GLY A 97 4.05 -17.02 -7.20
CA GLY A 97 4.29 -18.46 -7.14
C GLY A 97 3.23 -19.16 -6.28
N LEU A 98 1.98 -18.69 -6.35
CA LEU A 98 0.86 -19.23 -5.61
C LEU A 98 -0.01 -20.09 -6.53
N GLU A 99 -0.31 -21.29 -6.07
CA GLU A 99 -1.15 -22.22 -6.79
C GLU A 99 -2.60 -22.08 -6.37
N ALA A 100 -3.50 -22.02 -7.35
CA ALA A 100 -4.92 -21.88 -7.11
C ALA A 100 -5.57 -23.24 -6.85
N GLY A 101 -6.06 -23.45 -5.63
CA GLY A 101 -6.73 -24.67 -5.21
C GLY A 101 -8.24 -24.67 -5.46
N ALA A 102 -8.98 -25.29 -4.54
CA ALA A 102 -10.44 -25.37 -4.58
C ALA A 102 -11.10 -23.99 -4.51
N TYR A 103 -12.30 -23.88 -5.07
CA TYR A 103 -13.15 -22.71 -4.92
C TYR A 103 -13.73 -22.64 -3.50
N GLN A 104 -13.86 -21.43 -2.98
CA GLN A 104 -14.54 -21.14 -1.71
C GLN A 104 -15.29 -19.82 -1.80
N GLN A 105 -16.40 -19.70 -1.07
CA GLN A 105 -17.07 -18.41 -0.88
C GLN A 105 -16.37 -17.62 0.23
N SER A 106 -16.07 -16.36 -0.04
CA SER A 106 -15.54 -15.41 0.94
C SER A 106 -16.52 -14.25 1.09
N MET A 107 -16.82 -13.85 2.32
CA MET A 107 -17.56 -12.63 2.59
C MET A 107 -16.61 -11.45 2.61
N THR A 108 -16.94 -10.40 1.86
CA THR A 108 -16.20 -9.14 1.82
C THR A 108 -17.14 -7.98 2.11
N ALA A 109 -16.59 -6.77 2.26
CA ALA A 109 -17.40 -5.56 2.38
C ALA A 109 -18.34 -5.34 1.19
N ASN A 110 -17.98 -5.81 0.00
CA ASN A 110 -18.78 -5.70 -1.22
C ASN A 110 -19.73 -6.90 -1.44
N GLY A 111 -19.86 -7.78 -0.45
CA GLY A 111 -20.67 -8.99 -0.52
C GLY A 111 -19.86 -10.27 -0.71
N ALA A 112 -20.56 -11.35 -1.03
CA ALA A 112 -19.95 -12.66 -1.26
C ALA A 112 -19.19 -12.68 -2.59
N VAL A 113 -17.95 -13.19 -2.55
CA VAL A 113 -17.10 -13.38 -3.73
C VAL A 113 -16.55 -14.80 -3.74
N THR A 114 -16.53 -15.40 -4.93
CA THR A 114 -15.92 -16.71 -5.14
C THR A 114 -14.40 -16.53 -5.27
N THR A 115 -13.66 -17.08 -4.31
CA THR A 115 -12.20 -17.05 -4.25
C THR A 115 -11.64 -18.47 -4.44
N ARG A 116 -10.32 -18.59 -4.60
CA ARG A 116 -9.65 -19.90 -4.60
C ARG A 116 -8.73 -20.02 -3.40
N VAL A 117 -8.75 -21.15 -2.70
CA VAL A 117 -7.80 -21.39 -1.60
C VAL A 117 -6.37 -21.47 -2.15
N THR A 118 -5.40 -21.01 -1.37
CA THR A 118 -3.97 -21.19 -1.68
C THR A 118 -3.16 -21.28 -0.38
N ARG A 119 -1.87 -21.58 -0.51
CA ARG A 119 -0.91 -21.60 0.60
C ARG A 119 0.31 -20.79 0.22
N ILE A 120 0.64 -19.82 1.07
CA ILE A 120 1.86 -19.04 0.93
C ILE A 120 3.01 -19.83 1.56
N GLY A 121 4.04 -20.12 0.76
CA GLY A 121 5.21 -20.87 1.20
C GLY A 121 6.00 -20.12 2.27
N ALA A 122 6.31 -18.84 2.01
CA ALA A 122 6.92 -17.93 2.96
C ALA A 122 6.28 -16.53 2.87
N LEU A 123 5.83 -16.00 4.01
CA LEU A 123 5.28 -14.66 4.15
C LEU A 123 6.18 -13.89 5.12
N ALA A 124 6.79 -12.81 4.65
CA ALA A 124 7.71 -11.99 5.45
C ALA A 124 7.26 -10.52 5.50
N PHE A 125 7.39 -9.89 6.67
CA PHE A 125 7.15 -8.47 6.88
C PHE A 125 7.78 -8.02 8.19
N GLY A 126 8.39 -6.84 8.23
CA GLY A 126 9.20 -6.42 9.38
C GLY A 126 10.18 -7.53 9.83
N PRO A 127 10.19 -7.92 11.11
CA PRO A 127 10.99 -9.03 11.62
C PRO A 127 10.33 -10.42 11.49
N PHE A 128 9.10 -10.50 10.97
CA PHE A 128 8.31 -11.72 10.95
C PHE A 128 8.53 -12.52 9.67
N VAL A 129 8.68 -13.83 9.82
CA VAL A 129 8.68 -14.78 8.70
C VAL A 129 7.80 -15.97 9.09
N LEU A 130 6.64 -16.09 8.44
CA LEU A 130 5.73 -17.20 8.60
C LEU A 130 5.81 -18.12 7.39
N ARG A 131 5.65 -19.42 7.62
CA ARG A 131 5.66 -20.44 6.57
C ARG A 131 4.32 -21.15 6.49
N ASN A 132 4.00 -21.63 5.28
CA ASN A 132 2.80 -22.43 5.04
C ASN A 132 1.51 -21.72 5.50
N VAL A 133 1.40 -20.42 5.19
CA VAL A 133 0.29 -19.57 5.63
C VAL A 133 -0.96 -19.84 4.77
N PRO A 134 -2.12 -20.17 5.36
CA PRO A 134 -3.37 -20.27 4.65
C PRO A 134 -3.78 -18.92 4.04
N ALA A 135 -4.11 -18.90 2.75
CA ALA A 135 -4.47 -17.69 2.03
C ALA A 135 -5.59 -17.96 1.01
N SER A 136 -6.14 -16.90 0.44
CA SER A 136 -7.11 -16.94 -0.65
C SER A 136 -6.67 -16.07 -1.82
N LEU A 137 -6.97 -16.51 -3.03
CA LEU A 137 -6.84 -15.75 -4.26
C LEU A 137 -8.20 -15.12 -4.59
N ASN A 138 -8.29 -13.80 -4.49
CA ASN A 138 -9.53 -13.05 -4.66
C ASN A 138 -9.53 -12.31 -6.01
N PRO A 139 -10.43 -12.67 -6.96
CA PRO A 139 -10.53 -12.00 -8.24
C PRO A 139 -11.20 -10.61 -8.16
N GLY A 140 -11.87 -10.29 -7.04
CA GLY A 140 -12.50 -8.99 -6.81
C GLY A 140 -11.56 -7.90 -6.31
N MET A 141 -10.27 -8.20 -6.12
CA MET A 141 -9.26 -7.24 -5.70
C MET A 141 -8.55 -6.68 -6.94
N ALA A 142 -8.84 -5.42 -7.27
CA ALA A 142 -8.24 -4.74 -8.44
C ALA A 142 -6.87 -4.12 -8.13
N GLU A 143 -6.61 -3.77 -6.87
CA GLU A 143 -5.33 -3.18 -6.45
C GLU A 143 -4.29 -4.24 -6.11
N ASP A 144 -3.01 -3.90 -6.26
CA ASP A 144 -1.87 -4.77 -5.94
C ASP A 144 -1.55 -4.86 -4.44
N GLN A 145 -2.56 -4.67 -3.59
CA GLN A 145 -2.42 -4.76 -2.13
C GLN A 145 -2.89 -6.13 -1.64
N VAL A 146 -2.10 -6.75 -0.77
CA VAL A 146 -2.46 -8.01 -0.12
C VAL A 146 -3.06 -7.72 1.25
N LEU A 147 -4.24 -8.29 1.56
CA LEU A 147 -4.86 -8.12 2.87
C LEU A 147 -4.22 -9.09 3.86
N LEU A 148 -3.64 -8.56 4.94
CA LEU A 148 -3.07 -9.38 6.00
C LEU A 148 -4.16 -9.68 7.04
N GLY A 149 -4.77 -10.87 6.91
CA GLY A 149 -5.87 -11.33 7.76
C GLY A 149 -5.48 -12.18 8.97
N MET A 150 -6.50 -12.65 9.69
CA MET A 150 -6.39 -13.38 10.96
C MET A 150 -5.60 -14.69 10.90
N SER A 151 -5.46 -15.32 9.74
CA SER A 151 -4.52 -16.44 9.51
C SER A 151 -3.07 -16.11 9.88
N VAL A 152 -2.69 -14.83 9.86
CA VAL A 152 -1.40 -14.32 10.35
C VAL A 152 -1.60 -13.53 11.64
N LEU A 153 -2.55 -12.59 11.67
CA LEU A 153 -2.70 -11.64 12.77
C LEU A 153 -2.95 -12.30 14.12
N LYS A 154 -3.58 -13.48 14.19
CA LYS A 154 -3.80 -14.21 15.45
C LYS A 154 -2.50 -14.63 16.18
N HIS A 155 -1.37 -14.61 15.48
CA HIS A 155 -0.05 -14.96 16.02
C HIS A 155 0.72 -13.73 16.54
N LEU A 156 0.10 -12.55 16.50
CA LEU A 156 0.70 -11.28 16.87
C LEU A 156 -0.04 -10.63 18.03
N GLU A 157 0.69 -9.91 18.86
CA GLU A 157 0.16 -8.96 19.83
C GLU A 157 0.07 -7.56 19.20
N PHE A 158 -1.01 -6.84 19.52
CA PHE A 158 -1.31 -5.51 19.01
C PHE A 158 -1.29 -4.50 20.16
N THR A 159 -0.43 -3.49 20.08
CA THR A 159 -0.47 -2.33 20.97
C THR A 159 -0.66 -1.07 20.16
N GLN A 160 -1.81 -0.41 20.29
CA GLN A 160 -2.07 0.87 19.63
C GLN A 160 -1.81 2.05 20.57
N ARG A 161 -1.08 3.06 20.08
CA ARG A 161 -0.84 4.33 20.77
C ARG A 161 -1.03 5.47 19.76
N GLY A 162 -2.17 6.16 19.85
CA GLY A 162 -2.54 7.21 18.90
C GLY A 162 -2.66 6.69 17.47
N ASP A 163 -1.84 7.23 16.57
CA ASP A 163 -1.75 6.86 15.15
C ASP A 163 -0.78 5.69 14.88
N THR A 164 -0.14 5.17 15.92
CA THR A 164 0.90 4.15 15.82
C THR A 164 0.39 2.81 16.32
N LEU A 165 0.63 1.76 15.54
CA LEU A 165 0.36 0.37 15.88
C LEU A 165 1.67 -0.40 16.01
N VAL A 166 1.89 -1.04 17.15
CA VAL A 166 3.04 -1.90 17.40
C VAL A 166 2.59 -3.36 17.33
N LEU A 167 3.25 -4.13 16.49
CA LEU A 167 3.06 -5.57 16.33
C LEU A 167 4.24 -6.32 16.95
N ARG A 168 3.94 -7.33 17.78
CA ARG A 168 4.94 -8.20 18.41
C ARG A 168 4.57 -9.67 18.22
N PRO A 169 5.54 -10.60 18.24
CA PRO A 169 5.22 -12.02 18.37
C PRO A 169 4.40 -12.24 19.64
N LEU A 170 3.32 -13.02 19.57
CA LEU A 170 2.64 -13.47 20.77
C LEU A 170 3.62 -14.35 21.57
N ALA A 171 3.97 -13.97 22.79
CA ALA A 171 4.89 -14.76 23.62
C ALA A 171 4.28 -16.15 23.91
N GLY A 172 4.81 -17.21 23.28
CA GLY A 172 4.45 -18.61 23.59
C GLY A 172 4.14 -19.53 22.40
N GLY A 173 4.89 -19.47 21.30
CA GLY A 173 4.77 -20.40 20.16
C GLY A 173 6.10 -20.83 19.60
#